data_AF-A0A3G7TSW7-F1
#
_entry.id   AF-A0A3G7TSW7-F1
#
_cell.length_a   1.000
_cell.length_b   1.000
_cell.length_c   1.000
_cell.angle_alpha   90.00
_cell.angle_beta   90.00
_cell.angle_gamma   90.00
#
_symmetry.space_group_name_H-M   'P 1'
#
loop_
_entity.id
_entity.type
_entity.pdbx_description
1 polymer ?
#
loop_
_entity_poly.entity_id
_entity_poly.type
_entity_poly.pdbx_seq_one_letter_code
_entity_poly.pdbx_strand_id
1 'polypeptide(L)'
;MHLTSHKDDYRYVISVSRSCQSQSFSHQQRMLLQDFSSLLLPMVEKHLAALQPHNATGDDAEAAASLEHQGLETLRLRFAARLRQSGLKLSNREMQVCVGLLTGRTAPELAGQLKLKVHTVESYLKRAAIKMGISGRHSLLRWMYSPDEATATSGPGPTL
;
A
#
# COMPACT_ATOMS: atom_id res chain seq x y z
N MET A 1 11.90 -16.23 11.00
CA MET A 1 12.97 -15.48 11.70
C MET A 1 12.35 -14.18 12.17
N HIS A 2 12.65 -13.73 13.38
CA HIS A 2 12.19 -12.44 13.91
C HIS A 2 13.37 -11.48 14.01
N LEU A 3 13.20 -10.27 13.49
CA LEU A 3 14.12 -9.16 13.66
C LEU A 3 13.50 -8.23 14.69
N THR A 4 14.20 -7.97 15.79
CA THR A 4 13.67 -7.19 16.91
C THR A 4 14.56 -5.98 17.17
N SER A 5 13.96 -4.80 17.34
CA SER A 5 14.64 -3.63 17.89
C SER A 5 13.87 -3.12 19.10
N HIS A 6 14.62 -2.56 20.04
CA HIS A 6 14.10 -1.96 21.26
C HIS A 6 14.51 -0.49 21.27
N LYS A 7 13.54 0.41 21.40
CA LYS A 7 13.80 1.83 21.55
C LYS A 7 12.69 2.45 22.37
N ASP A 8 13.08 3.18 23.42
CA ASP A 8 12.19 3.69 24.45
C ASP A 8 11.35 2.56 25.08
N ASP A 9 10.03 2.72 25.22
CA ASP A 9 9.09 1.72 25.71
C ASP A 9 8.50 0.80 24.61
N TYR A 10 8.94 0.97 23.35
CA TYR A 10 8.38 0.24 22.21
C TYR A 10 9.33 -0.84 21.69
N ARG A 11 8.74 -2.02 21.45
CA ARG A 11 9.42 -3.17 20.83
C ARG A 11 8.91 -3.37 19.40
N TYR A 12 9.80 -3.20 18.44
CA TYR A 12 9.51 -3.40 17.03
C TYR A 12 9.93 -4.80 16.60
N VAL A 13 9.03 -5.55 15.96
CA VAL A 13 9.29 -6.93 15.51
C VAL A 13 8.91 -7.09 14.04
N ILE A 14 9.87 -7.43 13.19
CA ILE A 14 9.65 -7.82 11.80
C ILE A 14 9.78 -9.33 11.70
N SER A 15 8.71 -9.99 11.23
CA SER A 15 8.67 -11.45 11.07
C SER A 15 8.85 -11.82 9.61
N VAL A 16 9.95 -12.51 9.30
CA VAL A 16 10.24 -13.00 7.95
C VAL A 16 9.97 -14.50 7.89
N SER A 17 9.02 -14.89 7.03
CA SER A 17 8.62 -16.28 6.78
C SER A 17 8.88 -16.68 5.32
N ARG A 18 9.15 -17.97 5.11
CA ARG A 18 9.23 -18.61 3.78
C ARG A 18 8.12 -19.65 3.67
N SER A 19 7.71 -19.97 2.45
CA SER A 19 6.73 -21.02 2.15
C SER A 19 7.17 -22.36 2.75
N CYS A 20 6.23 -23.19 3.21
CA CYS A 20 6.54 -24.42 3.98
C CYS A 20 7.40 -25.45 3.21
N GLN A 21 7.48 -25.33 1.89
CA GLN A 21 8.29 -26.19 1.01
C GLN A 21 9.74 -25.72 0.87
N SER A 22 10.12 -24.59 1.49
CA SER A 22 11.46 -24.02 1.42
C SER A 22 12.30 -24.41 2.63
N GLN A 23 13.59 -24.67 2.41
CA GLN A 23 14.56 -24.92 3.47
C GLN A 23 14.66 -23.73 4.44
N SER A 24 15.02 -24.02 5.68
CA SER A 24 15.26 -23.02 6.72
C SER A 24 16.31 -22.00 6.27
N PHE A 25 16.23 -20.77 6.81
CA PHE A 25 17.21 -19.74 6.48
C PHE A 25 18.63 -20.22 6.83
N SER A 26 19.56 -20.14 5.88
CA SER A 26 20.97 -20.48 6.15
C SER A 26 21.60 -19.47 7.12
N HIS A 27 22.75 -19.83 7.71
CA HIS A 27 23.48 -18.92 8.61
C HIS A 27 23.79 -17.57 7.94
N GLN A 28 24.30 -17.60 6.70
CA GLN A 28 24.61 -16.40 5.92
C GLN A 28 23.36 -15.56 5.63
N GLN A 29 22.22 -16.18 5.34
CA GLN A 29 20.95 -15.47 5.13
C GLN A 29 20.43 -14.80 6.40
N ARG A 30 20.59 -15.45 7.56
CA ARG A 30 20.24 -14.86 8.85
C ARG A 30 21.13 -13.66 9.17
N MET A 31 22.44 -13.78 8.96
CA MET A 31 23.38 -12.66 9.12
C MET A 31 23.01 -11.48 8.22
N LEU A 32 22.77 -11.73 6.93
CA LEU A 32 22.35 -10.68 5.99
C LEU A 32 21.05 -10.00 6.45
N LEU A 33 20.02 -10.77 6.80
CA LEU A 33 18.74 -10.21 7.29
C LEU A 33 18.91 -9.43 8.60
N GLN A 34 19.85 -9.84 9.44
CA GLN A 34 20.18 -9.17 10.69
C GLN A 34 20.92 -7.86 10.43
N ASP A 35 21.88 -7.83 9.48
CA ASP A 35 22.54 -6.61 9.04
C ASP A 35 21.53 -5.62 8.46
N PHE A 36 20.62 -6.09 7.59
CA PHE A 36 19.54 -5.25 7.03
C PHE A 36 18.56 -4.75 8.09
N SER A 37 18.39 -5.45 9.21
CA SER A 37 17.47 -5.03 10.27
C SER A 37 17.86 -3.68 10.87
N SER A 38 19.17 -3.39 10.95
CA SER A 38 19.71 -2.12 11.43
C SER A 38 19.29 -0.93 10.56
N LEU A 39 18.98 -1.17 9.28
CA LEU A 39 18.47 -0.15 8.35
C LEU A 39 16.93 -0.16 8.29
N LEU A 40 16.32 -1.34 8.20
CA LEU A 40 14.88 -1.49 8.02
C LEU A 40 14.09 -0.98 9.23
N LEU A 41 14.55 -1.28 10.45
CA LEU A 41 13.84 -0.91 11.67
C LEU A 41 13.78 0.62 11.85
N PRO A 42 14.88 1.39 11.70
CA PRO A 42 14.82 2.85 11.74
C PRO A 42 13.99 3.49 10.62
N MET A 43 13.93 2.88 9.42
CA MET A 43 13.05 3.40 8.37
C MET A 43 11.58 3.20 8.71
N VAL A 44 11.21 2.03 9.23
CA VAL A 44 9.83 1.76 9.71
C VAL A 44 9.49 2.66 10.89
N GLU A 45 10.44 2.88 11.80
CA GLU A 45 10.29 3.79 12.93
C GLU A 45 10.07 5.23 12.46
N LYS A 46 10.92 5.76 11.57
CA LYS A 46 10.74 7.11 11.01
C LYS A 46 9.44 7.22 10.23
N HIS A 47 9.02 6.16 9.55
CA HIS A 47 7.72 6.12 8.89
C HIS A 47 6.59 6.16 9.91
N LEU A 48 6.67 5.36 10.97
CA LEU A 48 5.66 5.34 12.03
C LEU A 48 5.61 6.68 12.78
N ALA A 49 6.76 7.29 13.09
CA ALA A 49 6.86 8.61 13.70
C ALA A 49 6.36 9.73 12.77
N ALA A 50 6.59 9.63 11.46
CA ALA A 50 5.98 10.53 10.49
C ALA A 50 4.45 10.34 10.39
N LEU A 51 3.96 9.15 10.74
CA LEU A 51 2.53 8.82 10.83
C LEU A 51 1.94 9.09 12.22
N GLN A 52 2.76 9.29 13.26
CA GLN A 52 2.35 9.51 14.65
C GLN A 52 2.89 10.85 15.16
N PRO A 53 2.07 11.91 15.25
CA PRO A 53 2.43 13.04 16.09
C PRO A 53 2.39 12.57 17.55
N HIS A 54 3.36 13.01 18.35
CA HIS A 54 3.50 12.62 19.75
C HIS A 54 2.23 12.95 20.56
N ASN A 55 1.81 12.00 21.39
CA ASN A 55 0.70 12.08 22.35
C ASN A 55 0.72 13.38 23.18
N ALA A 56 -0.37 14.14 23.17
CA ALA A 56 -0.80 14.93 24.31
C ALA A 56 -2.30 15.18 24.29
N THR A 57 -3.03 14.27 24.96
CA THR A 57 -4.26 14.56 25.74
C THR A 57 -5.51 15.02 24.96
N GLY A 58 -6.41 14.08 24.68
CA GLY A 58 -7.87 14.29 24.73
C GLY A 58 -8.56 14.77 23.46
N ASP A 59 -7.84 15.43 22.56
CA ASP A 59 -8.31 15.85 21.21
C ASP A 59 -8.04 14.77 20.13
N ASP A 60 -7.55 13.59 20.55
CA ASP A 60 -6.91 12.56 19.71
C ASP A 60 -7.84 11.89 18.68
N ALA A 61 -9.16 11.93 18.85
CA ALA A 61 -10.10 11.37 17.87
C ALA A 61 -10.15 12.22 16.58
N GLU A 62 -10.07 13.55 16.70
CA GLU A 62 -10.09 14.45 15.54
C GLU A 62 -8.73 14.46 14.83
N ALA A 63 -7.63 14.41 15.58
CA ALA A 63 -6.28 14.34 15.02
C ALA A 63 -6.03 13.00 14.29
N ALA A 64 -6.44 11.87 14.86
CA ALA A 64 -6.36 10.56 14.21
C ALA A 64 -7.23 10.50 12.95
N ALA A 65 -8.47 11.02 13.01
CA ALA A 65 -9.34 11.12 11.84
C ALA A 65 -8.75 12.03 10.74
N SER A 66 -8.03 13.09 11.12
CA SER A 66 -7.36 14.01 10.20
C SER A 66 -6.13 13.38 9.54
N LEU A 67 -5.34 12.60 10.29
CA LEU A 67 -4.20 11.81 9.78
C LEU A 67 -4.66 10.70 8.82
N GLU A 68 -5.72 9.97 9.18
CA GLU A 68 -6.33 8.97 8.30
C GLU A 68 -6.86 9.62 7.01
N HIS A 69 -7.48 10.79 7.10
CA HIS A 69 -7.90 11.57 5.93
C HIS A 69 -6.70 12.00 5.07
N GLN A 70 -5.60 12.43 5.68
CA GLN A 70 -4.41 12.86 4.96
C GLN A 70 -3.73 11.69 4.23
N GLY A 71 -3.63 10.53 4.89
CA GLY A 71 -3.12 9.30 4.27
C GLY A 71 -4.00 8.82 3.12
N LEU A 72 -5.33 8.87 3.29
CA LEU A 72 -6.30 8.54 2.24
C LEU A 72 -6.20 9.48 1.04
N GLU A 73 -6.05 10.78 1.28
CA GLU A 73 -5.93 11.76 0.21
C GLU A 73 -4.60 11.59 -0.56
N THR A 74 -3.52 11.31 0.14
CA THR A 74 -2.23 10.99 -0.48
C THR A 74 -2.34 9.75 -1.38
N LEU A 75 -3.00 8.69 -0.89
CA LEU A 75 -3.27 7.49 -1.68
C LEU A 75 -4.12 7.79 -2.92
N ARG A 76 -5.17 8.60 -2.77
CA ARG A 76 -6.06 9.02 -3.86
C ARG A 76 -5.30 9.80 -4.93
N LEU A 77 -4.45 10.76 -4.54
CA LEU A 77 -3.62 11.54 -5.46
C LEU A 77 -2.63 10.64 -6.22
N ARG A 78 -1.96 9.72 -5.53
CA ARG A 78 -1.06 8.75 -6.17
C ARG A 78 -1.78 7.85 -7.15
N PHE A 79 -2.96 7.34 -6.79
CA PHE A 79 -3.78 6.51 -7.66
C PHE A 79 -4.20 7.27 -8.93
N ALA A 80 -4.63 8.53 -8.79
CA ALA A 80 -4.98 9.39 -9.92
C ALA A 80 -3.79 9.69 -10.84
N ALA A 81 -2.60 9.96 -10.27
CA ALA A 81 -1.38 10.15 -11.04
C ALA A 81 -1.04 8.90 -11.87
N ARG A 82 -1.17 7.71 -11.26
CA ARG A 82 -0.89 6.44 -11.91
C ARG A 82 -1.89 6.10 -13.02
N LEU A 83 -3.19 6.38 -12.83
CA LEU A 83 -4.18 6.27 -13.91
C LEU A 83 -3.79 7.11 -15.12
N ARG A 84 -3.33 8.35 -14.88
CA ARG A 84 -2.89 9.26 -15.95
C ARG A 84 -1.67 8.73 -16.69
N GLN A 85 -0.67 8.19 -15.97
CA GLN A 85 0.52 7.57 -16.55
C GLN A 85 0.16 6.35 -17.40
N SER A 86 -0.78 5.51 -16.95
CA SER A 86 -1.24 4.34 -17.70
C SER A 86 -2.28 4.65 -18.79
N GLY A 87 -2.66 5.91 -19.00
CA GLY A 87 -3.71 6.29 -19.97
C GLY A 87 -5.12 5.80 -19.62
N LEU A 88 -5.35 5.33 -18.40
CA LEU A 88 -6.62 4.76 -17.94
C LEU A 88 -7.57 5.86 -17.46
N LYS A 89 -8.86 5.73 -17.81
CA LYS A 89 -9.91 6.68 -17.40
C LYS A 89 -10.97 6.00 -16.55
N LEU A 90 -10.97 6.28 -15.24
CA LEU A 90 -12.02 5.90 -14.31
C LEU A 90 -12.90 7.10 -13.98
N SER A 91 -14.19 6.85 -13.81
CA SER A 91 -15.12 7.81 -13.21
C SER A 91 -14.77 8.03 -11.73
N ASN A 92 -15.24 9.14 -11.16
CA ASN A 92 -15.01 9.45 -9.75
C ASN A 92 -15.51 8.32 -8.82
N ARG A 93 -16.67 7.71 -9.13
CA ARG A 93 -17.24 6.60 -8.36
C ARG A 93 -16.42 5.31 -8.49
N GLU A 94 -15.95 4.97 -9.68
CA GLU A 94 -15.04 3.82 -9.89
C GLU A 94 -13.73 4.00 -9.12
N MET A 95 -13.16 5.21 -9.16
CA MET A 95 -11.95 5.52 -8.41
C MET A 95 -12.18 5.41 -6.90
N GLN A 96 -13.28 5.94 -6.37
CA GLN A 96 -13.62 5.84 -4.94
C GLN A 96 -13.69 4.38 -4.46
N VAL A 97 -14.36 3.50 -5.22
CA VAL A 97 -14.45 2.08 -4.83
C VAL A 97 -13.10 1.35 -4.95
N CYS A 98 -12.27 1.69 -5.94
CA CYS A 98 -10.91 1.13 -6.07
C CYS A 98 -9.99 1.57 -4.92
N VAL A 99 -10.00 2.86 -4.57
CA VAL A 99 -9.23 3.38 -3.42
C VAL A 99 -9.70 2.72 -2.13
N GLY A 100 -11.02 2.61 -1.93
CA GLY A 100 -11.56 1.92 -0.76
C GLY A 100 -11.18 0.43 -0.70
N LEU A 101 -11.12 -0.25 -1.84
CA LEU A 101 -10.64 -1.63 -1.91
C LEU A 101 -9.14 -1.76 -1.54
N LEU A 102 -8.33 -0.76 -1.92
CA LEU A 102 -6.90 -0.67 -1.56
C LEU A 102 -6.68 -0.42 -0.07
N THR A 103 -7.56 0.33 0.60
CA THR A 103 -7.53 0.53 2.05
C THR A 103 -8.14 -0.64 2.84
N GLY A 104 -8.40 -1.77 2.19
CA GLY A 104 -8.88 -2.99 2.86
C GLY A 104 -10.39 -3.05 3.11
N ARG A 105 -11.18 -2.06 2.67
CA ARG A 105 -12.64 -2.08 2.82
C ARG A 105 -13.26 -3.17 1.94
N THR A 106 -14.37 -3.70 2.40
CA THR A 106 -15.21 -4.68 1.72
C THR A 106 -16.37 -3.98 0.97
N ALA A 107 -17.01 -4.67 0.03
CA ALA A 107 -18.16 -4.13 -0.71
C ALA A 107 -19.30 -3.60 0.20
N PRO A 108 -19.73 -4.30 1.28
CA PRO A 108 -20.75 -3.76 2.19
C PRO A 108 -20.29 -2.53 2.97
N GLU A 109 -19.03 -2.47 3.41
CA GLU A 109 -18.49 -1.28 4.09
C GLU A 109 -18.45 -0.07 3.15
N LEU A 110 -18.02 -0.27 1.90
CA LEU A 110 -18.02 0.77 0.88
C LEU A 110 -19.42 1.24 0.52
N ALA A 111 -20.39 0.34 0.52
CA ALA A 111 -21.79 0.67 0.30
C ALA A 111 -22.31 1.60 1.41
N GLY A 112 -22.00 1.29 2.67
CA GLY A 112 -22.30 2.16 3.81
C GLY A 112 -21.65 3.54 3.69
N GLN A 113 -20.34 3.59 3.44
CA GLN A 113 -19.58 4.84 3.36
C GLN A 113 -20.02 5.74 2.20
N LEU A 114 -20.31 5.14 1.04
CA LEU A 114 -20.69 5.89 -0.16
C LEU A 114 -22.20 6.16 -0.24
N LYS A 115 -22.98 5.67 0.74
CA LYS A 115 -24.46 5.70 0.75
C LYS A 115 -25.06 5.07 -0.51
N LEU A 116 -24.58 3.89 -0.88
CA LEU A 116 -24.98 3.13 -2.06
C LEU A 116 -25.49 1.74 -1.66
N LYS A 117 -26.15 1.04 -2.59
CA LYS A 117 -26.42 -0.39 -2.46
C LYS A 117 -25.16 -1.19 -2.76
N VAL A 118 -24.97 -2.32 -2.09
CA VAL A 118 -23.82 -3.24 -2.30
C VAL A 118 -23.68 -3.63 -3.76
N HIS A 119 -24.79 -4.02 -4.42
CA HIS A 119 -24.81 -4.35 -5.85
C HIS A 119 -24.33 -3.19 -6.76
N THR A 120 -24.57 -1.94 -6.35
CA THR A 120 -24.08 -0.77 -7.09
C THR A 120 -22.56 -0.62 -6.93
N VAL A 121 -22.02 -0.86 -5.73
CA VAL A 121 -20.57 -0.89 -5.48
C VAL A 121 -19.90 -1.99 -6.30
N GLU A 122 -20.47 -3.20 -6.32
CA GLU A 122 -19.99 -4.30 -7.15
C GLU A 122 -20.00 -3.96 -8.65
N SER A 123 -21.06 -3.28 -9.12
CA SER A 123 -21.13 -2.78 -10.49
C SER A 123 -20.03 -1.75 -10.80
N TYR A 124 -19.72 -0.83 -9.87
CA TYR A 124 -18.59 0.09 -10.02
C TYR A 124 -17.24 -0.64 -10.05
N LEU A 125 -17.03 -1.60 -9.14
CA LEU A 125 -15.80 -2.41 -9.11
C LEU A 125 -15.63 -3.23 -10.40
N LYS A 126 -16.71 -3.82 -10.94
CA LYS A 126 -16.68 -4.58 -12.20
C LYS A 126 -16.33 -3.68 -13.39
N ARG A 127 -16.94 -2.50 -13.49
CA ARG A 127 -16.61 -1.55 -14.56
C ARG A 127 -15.18 -1.03 -14.47
N ALA A 128 -14.71 -0.74 -13.26
CA ALA A 128 -13.31 -0.36 -13.03
C ALA A 128 -12.36 -1.49 -13.44
N ALA A 129 -12.68 -2.73 -13.08
CA ALA A 129 -11.89 -3.91 -13.43
C ALA A 129 -11.78 -4.09 -14.96
N ILE A 130 -12.87 -3.92 -15.70
CA ILE A 130 -12.88 -3.97 -17.17
C ILE A 130 -11.96 -2.87 -17.74
N LYS A 131 -12.07 -1.64 -17.22
CA LYS A 131 -11.26 -0.51 -17.70
C LYS A 131 -9.78 -0.68 -17.40
N MET A 132 -9.43 -1.22 -16.24
CA MET A 132 -8.04 -1.40 -15.82
C MET A 132 -7.43 -2.74 -16.29
N GLY A 133 -8.22 -3.67 -16.82
CA GLY A 133 -7.77 -5.01 -17.19
C GLY A 133 -7.36 -5.89 -16.01
N ILE A 134 -7.71 -5.50 -14.77
CA ILE A 134 -7.34 -6.21 -13.55
C ILE A 134 -8.56 -6.42 -12.66
N SER A 135 -8.59 -7.54 -11.94
CA SER A 135 -9.67 -7.85 -11.01
C SER A 135 -9.12 -8.26 -9.65
N GLY A 136 -9.85 -7.89 -8.61
CA GLY A 136 -9.54 -8.21 -7.22
C GLY A 136 -8.49 -7.29 -6.57
N ARG A 137 -8.48 -7.32 -5.23
CA ARG A 137 -7.62 -6.49 -4.38
C ARG A 137 -6.13 -6.70 -4.64
N HIS A 138 -5.70 -7.96 -4.76
CA HIS A 138 -4.27 -8.29 -4.96
C HIS A 138 -3.71 -7.73 -6.27
N SER A 139 -4.46 -7.86 -7.37
CA SER A 139 -4.06 -7.32 -8.67
C SER A 139 -4.02 -5.81 -8.65
N LEU A 140 -4.98 -5.16 -7.98
CA LEU A 140 -5.01 -3.70 -7.80
C LEU A 140 -3.83 -3.18 -6.96
N LEU A 141 -3.46 -3.88 -5.88
CA LEU A 141 -2.27 -3.58 -5.07
C LEU A 141 -0.99 -3.72 -5.90
N ARG A 142 -0.85 -4.83 -6.63
CA ARG A 142 0.30 -5.05 -7.52
C ARG A 142 0.39 -3.95 -8.56
N TRP A 143 -0.72 -3.62 -9.22
CA TRP A 143 -0.75 -2.53 -10.18
C TRP A 143 -0.32 -1.23 -9.54
N MET A 144 -0.84 -0.86 -8.35
CA MET A 144 -0.54 0.44 -7.73
C MET A 144 0.93 0.60 -7.28
N TYR A 145 1.58 -0.49 -6.87
CA TYR A 145 2.95 -0.50 -6.39
C TYR A 145 3.99 -1.04 -7.38
N SER A 146 3.58 -1.51 -8.56
CA SER A 146 4.53 -1.97 -9.58
C SER A 146 5.49 -0.83 -9.93
N PRO A 147 6.80 -1.07 -10.02
CA PRO A 147 7.71 -0.08 -10.58
C PRO A 147 7.22 0.25 -11.99
N ASP A 148 7.28 1.53 -12.33
CA ASP A 148 6.92 2.03 -13.65
C ASP A 148 8.03 1.58 -14.62
N GLU A 149 7.72 0.63 -15.52
CA GLU A 149 8.65 0.18 -16.56
C GLU A 149 8.83 1.23 -17.69
N ALA A 150 8.48 2.51 -17.49
CA ALA A 150 8.67 3.53 -18.52
C ALA A 150 10.11 4.06 -18.62
N THR A 151 11.06 3.55 -17.83
CA THR A 151 12.48 3.95 -17.92
C THR A 151 13.40 2.94 -18.63
N ALA A 152 12.87 1.84 -19.17
CA ALA A 152 13.68 0.78 -19.80
C ALA A 152 13.64 0.72 -21.34
N THR A 153 13.27 1.79 -22.04
CA THR A 153 13.43 1.88 -23.50
C THR A 153 13.80 3.31 -23.92
N SER A 154 15.09 3.62 -23.79
CA SER A 154 15.79 4.58 -24.65
C SER A 154 17.30 4.42 -24.45
N GLY A 155 17.84 3.25 -24.79
CA GLY A 155 19.26 3.12 -25.10
C GLY A 155 19.43 3.28 -26.61
N PRO A 156 20.30 4.20 -27.10
CA PRO A 156 20.56 4.30 -28.53
C PRO A 156 21.24 3.02 -28.99
N GLY A 157 20.70 2.39 -30.05
CA GLY A 157 21.33 1.24 -30.67
C GLY A 157 22.73 1.62 -31.18
N PRO A 158 23.75 0.76 -31.00
CA PRO A 158 25.03 0.99 -31.62
C PRO A 158 24.88 0.64 -33.10
N THR A 159 25.08 1.63 -33.99
CA THR A 159 25.30 1.36 -35.40
C THR A 159 26.70 1.84 -35.75
N LEU A 160 27.56 0.82 -35.90
CA LEU A 160 28.80 0.70 -36.68
C LEU A 160 29.45 1.98 -37.22
#